data_AF-A0A3D0NHG6-F1
#
_entry.id   AF-A0A3D0NHG6-F1
#
_cell.length_a   1.000
_cell.length_b   1.000
_cell.length_c   1.000
_cell.angle_alpha   90.00
_cell.angle_beta   90.00
_cell.angle_gamma   90.00
#
_symmetry.space_group_name_H-M   'P 1'
#
loop_
_entity.id
_entity.type
_entity.pdbx_description
1 polymer ?
#
loop_
_entity_poly.entity_id
_entity_poly.type
_entity_poly.pdbx_seq_one_letter_code
_entity_poly.pdbx_strand_id
1 'polypeptide(L)' 'MSIVTLRDLSAILGIFTSAPAEAAGNNALTGQLMELLIALRSEARESKNFEIADRIRDGLAEIGVTIEDRKDGTGWRVG' A
#
# COMPACT_ATOMS: atom_id res chain seq x y z
N MET A 1 -17.94 19.70 16.69
CA MET A 1 -17.74 19.50 18.13
C MET A 1 -17.45 18.04 18.51
N SER A 2 -18.16 17.05 17.94
CA SER A 2 -17.98 15.60 18.23
C SER A 2 -16.58 15.02 17.93
N ILE A 3 -15.87 15.52 16.92
CA ILE A 3 -14.54 14.98 16.57
C ILE A 3 -13.42 15.45 17.51
N VAL A 4 -13.62 16.57 18.22
CA VAL A 4 -12.68 17.10 19.20
C VAL A 4 -12.74 16.25 20.47
N THR A 5 -13.96 15.94 20.93
CA THR A 5 -14.19 15.06 22.08
C THR A 5 -13.63 13.65 21.86
N LEU A 6 -13.70 13.13 20.63
CA LEU A 6 -13.11 11.84 20.30
C LEU A 6 -11.57 11.85 20.41
N ARG A 7 -10.91 12.94 19.97
CA ARG A 7 -9.46 13.10 20.08
C ARG A 7 -8.98 13.26 21.53
N ASP A 8 -9.72 14.00 22.34
CA ASP A 8 -9.36 14.21 23.75
C ASP A 8 -9.48 12.90 24.55
N LEU A 9 -10.55 12.14 24.31
CA LEU A 9 -10.75 10.83 24.93
C LEU A 9 -9.71 9.81 24.45
N SER A 10 -9.38 9.80 23.15
CA SER A 10 -8.36 8.90 22.61
C SER A 10 -6.96 9.23 23.17
N ALA A 11 -6.66 10.52 23.39
CA ALA A 11 -5.42 10.97 24.01
C ALA A 11 -5.29 10.52 25.48
N ILE A 12 -6.37 10.60 26.27
CA ILE A 12 -6.40 10.14 27.67
C ILE A 12 -6.22 8.62 27.76
N LEU A 13 -6.88 7.88 26.87
CA LEU A 13 -6.83 6.41 26.82
C LEU A 13 -5.56 5.87 26.16
N GLY A 14 -4.72 6.74 25.59
CA GLY A 14 -3.49 6.34 24.89
C GLY A 14 -3.74 5.53 23.61
N ILE A 15 -4.95 5.53 23.09
CA ILE A 15 -5.37 4.80 21.89
C ILE A 15 -5.45 5.76 20.71
N PHE A 16 -5.11 5.32 19.50
CA PHE A 16 -5.10 6.17 18.30
C PHE A 16 -4.22 7.45 18.43
N THR A 17 -3.26 7.45 19.36
CA THR A 17 -2.31 8.55 19.64
C THR A 17 -1.19 8.63 18.62
N SER A 18 -0.92 7.53 17.91
CA SER A 18 -0.20 7.56 16.65
C SER A 18 -1.22 7.76 15.54
N ALA A 19 -0.96 8.74 14.65
CA ALA A 19 -1.57 8.71 13.34
C ALA A 19 -1.44 7.28 12.78
N PRO A 20 -2.48 6.72 12.10
CA PRO A 20 -2.34 5.41 11.48
C PRO A 20 -1.04 5.47 10.71
N ALA A 21 -0.09 4.59 11.08
CA ALA A 21 1.28 4.70 10.62
C ALA A 21 1.26 5.04 9.13
N GLU A 22 1.57 6.30 8.81
CA GLU A 22 2.07 6.57 7.49
C GLU A 22 3.35 5.76 7.49
N ALA A 23 3.31 4.59 6.85
CA ALA A 23 4.47 3.84 6.44
C ALA A 23 5.22 4.74 5.44
N ALA A 24 5.81 5.81 5.94
CA ALA A 24 6.44 6.88 5.18
C ALA A 24 7.88 7.13 5.65
N GLY A 25 8.47 6.18 6.39
CA GLY A 25 9.91 6.10 6.55
C GLY A 25 10.48 5.26 5.41
N ASN A 26 11.14 5.88 4.43
CA ASN A 26 11.80 5.32 3.23
C ASN A 26 10.98 5.32 1.90
N ASN A 27 9.89 6.10 1.83
CA ASN A 27 8.78 5.87 0.88
C ASN A 27 8.97 6.30 -0.59
N ALA A 28 9.86 7.25 -0.89
CA ALA A 28 9.87 7.85 -2.24
C ALA A 28 10.49 6.94 -3.32
N LEU A 29 11.62 6.31 -3.03
CA LEU A 29 12.27 5.39 -3.96
C LEU A 29 11.49 4.07 -4.06
N THR A 30 11.06 3.54 -2.91
CA THR A 30 10.23 2.33 -2.83
C THR A 30 8.88 2.54 -3.52
N GLY A 31 8.25 3.70 -3.34
CA GLY A 31 7.01 4.06 -4.02
C GLY A 31 7.18 4.15 -5.54
N GLN A 32 8.25 4.80 -6.04
CA GLN A 32 8.56 4.85 -7.47
C GLN A 32 8.86 3.46 -8.06
N LEU A 33 9.61 2.63 -7.34
CA LEU A 33 9.85 1.24 -7.76
C LEU A 33 8.55 0.45 -7.84
N MET A 34 7.66 0.67 -6.87
CA MET A 34 6.39 -0.02 -6.80
C MET A 34 5.45 0.41 -7.93
N GLU A 35 5.37 1.71 -8.23
CA GLU A 35 4.65 2.24 -9.39
C GLU A 35 5.17 1.62 -10.69
N LEU A 36 6.50 1.52 -10.85
CA LEU A 36 7.12 0.86 -12.01
C LEU A 36 6.71 -0.63 -12.11
N LEU A 37 6.72 -1.37 -11.00
CA LEU A 37 6.31 -2.77 -10.96
C LEU A 37 4.82 -2.94 -11.29
N ILE A 38 3.97 -2.05 -10.79
CA ILE A 38 2.53 -2.05 -11.08
C ILE A 38 2.28 -1.76 -12.56
N ALA A 39 2.97 -0.76 -13.12
CA ALA A 39 2.91 -0.45 -14.55
C ALA A 39 3.35 -1.64 -15.40
N LEU A 40 4.48 -2.29 -15.04
CA LEU A 40 4.98 -3.48 -15.73
C LEU A 40 3.99 -4.64 -15.65
N ARG A 41 3.32 -4.83 -14.50
CA ARG A 41 2.25 -5.84 -14.36
C ARG A 41 1.06 -5.54 -15.27
N SER A 42 0.69 -4.26 -15.42
CA SER A 42 -0.38 -3.84 -16.32
C SER A 42 -0.02 -4.08 -17.79
N GLU A 43 1.19 -3.69 -18.19
CA GLU A 43 1.71 -3.90 -19.55
C GLU A 43 1.82 -5.40 -19.88
N ALA A 44 2.24 -6.23 -18.92
CA ALA A 44 2.26 -7.68 -19.05
C ALA A 44 0.85 -8.25 -19.27
N ARG A 45 -0.17 -7.74 -18.56
CA ARG A 45 -1.57 -8.14 -18.77
C ARG A 45 -2.11 -7.70 -20.13
N GLU A 46 -1.79 -6.49 -20.58
CA GLU A 46 -2.18 -5.97 -21.89
C GLU A 46 -1.54 -6.80 -23.02
N SER A 47 -0.28 -7.18 -22.83
CA SER A 47 0.48 -8.07 -23.71
C SER A 47 0.06 -9.56 -23.59
N LYS A 48 -0.97 -9.88 -22.77
CA LYS A 48 -1.44 -11.25 -22.46
C LYS A 48 -0.36 -12.18 -21.88
N ASN A 49 0.70 -11.62 -21.32
CA ASN A 49 1.75 -12.33 -20.59
C ASN A 49 1.34 -12.53 -19.13
N PHE A 50 0.38 -13.43 -18.90
CA PHE A 50 -0.14 -13.72 -17.56
C PHE A 50 0.91 -14.32 -16.63
N GLU A 51 1.85 -15.12 -17.16
CA GLU A 51 2.95 -15.68 -16.36
C GLU A 51 3.83 -14.61 -15.72
N ILE A 52 4.16 -13.54 -16.45
CA ILE A 52 4.97 -12.43 -15.94
C ILE A 52 4.17 -11.65 -14.89
N ALA A 53 2.89 -11.41 -15.14
CA ALA A 53 2.03 -10.69 -14.19
C ALA A 53 1.88 -11.44 -12.85
N ASP A 54 1.74 -12.78 -12.91
CA ASP A 54 1.66 -13.62 -11.72
C ASP A 54 3.00 -13.71 -11.00
N ARG A 55 4.13 -13.83 -11.72
CA ARG A 55 5.48 -13.77 -11.11
C ARG A 55 5.71 -12.47 -10.33
N ILE A 56 5.27 -11.34 -10.87
CA ILE A 56 5.40 -10.03 -10.17
C ILE A 56 4.56 -10.03 -8.90
N ARG A 57 3.32 -10.53 -8.97
CA ARG A 57 2.44 -10.62 -7.79
C ARG A 57 3.02 -11.52 -6.71
N ASP A 58 3.47 -12.71 -7.10
CA ASP A 58 3.93 -13.73 -6.15
C ASP A 58 5.26 -13.33 -5.51
N GLY A 59 6.19 -12.74 -6.28
CA GLY A 59 7.45 -12.22 -5.74
C GLY A 59 7.25 -11.04 -4.78
N LEU A 60 6.25 -10.19 -5.03
CA LEU A 60 5.89 -9.13 -4.08
C LEU A 60 5.28 -9.70 -2.80
N ALA A 61 4.42 -10.71 -2.92
CA ALA A 61 3.84 -11.39 -1.76
C ALA A 61 4.91 -12.09 -0.90
N GLU A 62 5.94 -12.67 -1.52
CA GLU A 62 7.08 -13.31 -0.84
C GLU A 62 7.89 -12.31 0.01
N ILE A 63 8.00 -11.06 -0.45
CA ILE A 63 8.71 -9.98 0.27
C ILE A 63 7.77 -9.29 1.29
N GLY A 64 6.55 -9.79 1.49
CA GLY A 64 5.57 -9.24 2.43
C GLY A 64 4.82 -8.01 1.90
N VAL A 65 4.88 -7.74 0.59
CA VAL A 65 4.18 -6.64 -0.06
C VAL A 65 2.89 -7.16 -0.69
N THR A 66 1.74 -6.70 -0.17
CA THR A 66 0.43 -7.03 -0.73
C THR A 66 -0.06 -5.88 -1.60
N ILE A 67 -0.36 -6.16 -2.87
CA ILE A 67 -1.01 -5.20 -3.78
C ILE A 67 -2.54 -5.28 -3.62
N GLU A 68 -3.16 -4.14 -3.30
CA GLU A 68 -4.61 -3.94 -3.37
C GLU A 68 -4.96 -3.10 -4.60
N ASP A 69 -5.60 -3.72 -5.58
CA ASP A 69 -6.14 -3.02 -6.75
C ASP A 69 -7.47 -2.36 -6.37
N ARG A 70 -7.55 -1.02 -6.41
CA ARG A 70 -8.80 -0.28 -6.19
C ARG A 70 -9.12 0.56 -7.43
N LYS A 71 -10.42 0.83 -7.64
CA LYS A 71 -10.91 1.64 -8.77
C LYS A 71 -10.30 3.05 -8.86
N ASP A 72 -9.86 3.62 -7.74
CA ASP A 72 -9.25 4.96 -7.66
C ASP A 72 -7.71 4.92 -7.63
N GLY A 73 -7.08 3.75 -7.74
CA GLY A 73 -5.62 3.60 -7.72
C GLY A 73 -5.16 2.29 -7.12
N THR A 74 -3.94 1.87 -7.47
CA THR A 74 -3.32 0.67 -6.87
C THR A 74 -2.63 1.04 -5.57
N GLY A 75 -3.21 0.62 -4.44
CA GLY A 75 -2.59 0.75 -3.13
C GLY A 75 -1.73 -0.47 -2.82
N TRP A 76 -0.64 -0.32 -2.09
CA TRP A 76 0.15 -1.44 -1.60
C TRP A 76 0.40 -1.28 -0.11
N ARG A 77 0.43 -2.42 0.59
CA ARG A 77 0.70 -2.48 2.03
C ARG A 77 1.86 -3.44 2.27
N VAL A 78 2.79 -3.01 3.12
CA VAL A 78 3.80 -3.91 3.72
C VAL A 78 3.18 -4.50 4.97
N GLY A 79 3.10 -5.83 5.03
CA GLY A 79 2.62 -6.60 6.17
C GLY A 79 3.73 -6.92 7.15
#